data_AF-A0A2E2L5Z3-F1
#
_entry.id   AF-A0A2E2L5Z3-F1
#
_cell.length_a   1.000
_cell.length_b   1.000
_cell.length_c   1.000
_cell.angle_alpha   90.00
_cell.angle_beta   90.00
_cell.angle_gamma   90.00
#
_symmetry.space_group_name_H-M   'P 1'
#
loop_
_entity.id
_entity.type
_entity.pdbx_description
1 polymer ?
#
loop_
_entity_poly.entity_id
_entity_poly.type
_entity_poly.pdbx_seq_one_letter_code
_entity_poly.pdbx_strand_id
1 'polypeptide(L)'
;MEFPSGWNEEYFRAWGLPEELLEHVNVPLERLAQVAPDICLEDWTPAGSPSFDTVLGVLRRGAGVQIGSTGEPFDLAWLEPVLPWITSLHFYIQSPGAVRSLHLISRMRSLRSIRLMKTEEEVDLSDLPELRYASLTSEGQLSAVTNPMVQWLDLDLKRLPTGFRLPPMVWGMSLTTSKVDLGALGDLSNLASLGLVGVNALDLSPLRGAPALEVLSVRRARTLRGLDVLRDLKHLSMVQLLFVGEADDPGALLKIDRDLEWFEASGRAWSSEFAVEANKRDFWYVPTPKPSPVSTQPQFTTVPTDDDLIEIHFSGHELVAANLGFDAYEEVTSADIEELFTDHLQRTRATLMRDGVITFDSEADTVILTVSNSELAQAVTDELSGFVTN
;
A
#
# COMPACT_ATOMS: atom_id res chain seq x y z
N MET A 1 1.35 -16.90 7.10
CA MET A 1 1.82 -17.54 8.35
C MET A 1 0.77 -17.23 9.41
N GLU A 2 -0.16 -18.16 9.65
CA GLU A 2 -1.19 -17.97 10.69
C GLU A 2 -0.54 -18.09 12.07
N PHE A 3 -0.78 -17.12 12.94
CA PHE A 3 -0.32 -17.19 14.33
C PHE A 3 -1.24 -18.14 15.12
N PRO A 4 -0.68 -19.04 15.95
CA PRO A 4 -1.49 -19.92 16.78
C PRO A 4 -2.33 -19.09 17.77
N SER A 5 -3.64 -19.36 17.79
CA SER A 5 -4.72 -18.61 18.46
C SER A 5 -4.70 -18.60 20.00
N GLY A 6 -3.53 -18.68 20.63
CA GLY A 6 -3.36 -18.63 22.09
C GLY A 6 -2.15 -17.84 22.59
N TRP A 7 -1.29 -17.34 21.70
CA TRP A 7 -0.09 -16.57 22.10
C TRP A 7 -0.39 -15.18 22.64
N ASN A 8 -1.52 -14.61 22.25
CA ASN A 8 -1.89 -13.23 22.57
C ASN A 8 -2.22 -13.11 24.07
N GLU A 9 -3.08 -13.98 24.60
CA GLU A 9 -3.53 -13.89 26.00
C GLU A 9 -2.42 -14.06 27.05
N GLU A 10 -1.48 -15.00 26.85
CA GLU A 10 -0.38 -15.23 27.80
C GLU A 10 0.62 -14.06 27.81
N TYR A 11 0.95 -13.51 26.65
CA TYR A 11 1.79 -12.31 26.53
C TYR A 11 1.13 -11.10 27.21
N PHE A 12 -0.19 -10.95 27.10
CA PHE A 12 -0.94 -9.85 27.72
C PHE A 12 -1.11 -10.00 29.23
N ARG A 13 -1.38 -11.21 29.72
CA ARG A 13 -1.40 -11.48 31.17
C ARG A 13 -0.04 -11.24 31.80
N ALA A 14 1.05 -11.57 31.09
CA ALA A 14 2.40 -11.26 31.54
C ALA A 14 2.68 -9.75 31.66
N TRP A 15 1.95 -8.93 30.91
CA TRP A 15 2.00 -7.46 30.97
C TRP A 15 1.08 -6.84 32.06
N GLY A 16 0.28 -7.66 32.75
CA GLY A 16 -0.60 -7.22 33.83
C GLY A 16 -1.73 -6.30 33.37
N LEU A 17 -2.24 -6.47 32.15
CA LEU A 17 -3.40 -5.72 31.66
C LEU A 17 -4.70 -6.17 32.37
N PRO A 18 -5.65 -5.25 32.63
CA PRO A 18 -7.00 -5.57 33.10
C PRO A 18 -7.73 -6.58 32.19
N GLU A 19 -8.52 -7.50 32.76
CA GLU A 19 -9.24 -8.52 31.99
C GLU A 19 -10.23 -7.92 30.98
N GLU A 20 -10.86 -6.78 31.30
CA GLU A 20 -11.80 -6.07 30.42
C GLU A 20 -11.17 -5.55 29.12
N LEU A 21 -9.84 -5.55 29.01
CA LEU A 21 -9.14 -5.15 27.79
C LEU A 21 -8.76 -6.32 26.89
N LEU A 22 -8.91 -7.58 27.33
CA LEU A 22 -8.46 -8.74 26.54
C LEU A 22 -9.11 -8.82 25.16
N GLU A 23 -10.38 -8.42 25.05
CA GLU A 23 -11.13 -8.38 23.78
C GLU A 23 -10.70 -7.25 22.84
N HIS A 24 -10.01 -6.24 23.38
CA HIS A 24 -9.56 -5.06 22.65
C HIS A 24 -8.09 -5.13 22.26
N VAL A 25 -7.33 -6.17 22.63
CA VAL A 25 -5.89 -6.16 22.40
C VAL A 25 -5.56 -6.79 21.05
N ASN A 26 -4.77 -6.08 20.25
CA ASN A 26 -4.23 -6.58 19.01
C ASN A 26 -2.71 -6.78 19.15
N VAL A 27 -2.18 -7.89 18.64
CA VAL A 27 -0.72 -8.07 18.48
C VAL A 27 -0.39 -7.65 17.05
N PRO A 28 0.23 -6.48 16.84
CA PRO A 28 0.61 -6.08 15.49
C PRO A 28 1.70 -6.99 14.93
N LEU A 29 1.64 -7.20 13.61
CA LEU A 29 2.59 -8.01 12.85
C LEU A 29 4.02 -7.40 12.82
N GLU A 30 4.18 -6.13 13.17
CA GLU A 30 5.40 -5.33 12.94
C GLU A 30 6.36 -5.41 14.15
N ARG A 31 7.15 -6.49 14.21
CA ARG A 31 8.10 -6.76 15.30
C ARG A 31 9.22 -5.72 15.48
N LEU A 32 9.38 -4.78 14.55
CA LEU A 32 10.48 -3.81 14.54
C LEU A 32 10.28 -2.65 15.52
N ALA A 33 9.05 -2.42 16.01
CA ALA A 33 8.70 -1.16 16.66
C ALA A 33 8.12 -1.26 18.08
N GLN A 34 7.77 -2.44 18.61
CA GLN A 34 6.99 -2.50 19.85
C GLN A 34 7.62 -3.29 21.01
N VAL A 35 7.56 -2.65 22.18
CA VAL A 35 7.95 -3.17 23.50
C VAL A 35 6.71 -3.62 24.31
N ALA A 36 5.53 -3.22 23.85
CA ALA A 36 4.25 -3.30 24.55
C ALA A 36 3.10 -3.57 23.57
N PRO A 37 1.99 -4.17 24.03
CA PRO A 37 0.81 -4.40 23.19
C PRO A 37 0.05 -3.12 22.86
N ASP A 38 -0.76 -3.15 21.79
CA ASP A 38 -1.70 -2.07 21.49
C ASP A 38 -3.11 -2.39 22.00
N ILE A 39 -3.79 -1.40 22.56
CA ILE A 39 -5.24 -1.47 22.82
C ILE A 39 -6.03 -0.91 21.64
N CYS A 40 -7.08 -1.60 21.21
CA CYS A 40 -7.98 -1.22 20.14
C CYS A 40 -9.17 -0.45 20.70
N LEU A 41 -9.29 0.80 20.28
CA LEU A 41 -10.33 1.75 20.64
C LEU A 41 -11.20 1.99 19.40
N GLU A 42 -12.07 1.02 19.10
CA GLU A 42 -13.06 1.12 18.03
C GLU A 42 -14.33 1.81 18.54
N ASP A 43 -14.70 2.94 17.91
CA ASP A 43 -15.83 3.80 18.29
C ASP A 43 -15.85 4.21 19.78
N TRP A 44 -14.67 4.21 20.40
CA TRP A 44 -14.52 4.48 21.81
C TRP A 44 -14.59 5.99 22.10
N THR A 45 -15.25 6.33 23.21
CA THR A 45 -15.25 7.67 23.78
C THR A 45 -14.91 7.59 25.28
N PRO A 46 -14.51 8.70 25.94
CA PRO A 46 -14.24 8.70 27.38
C PRO A 46 -15.40 8.24 28.26
N ALA A 47 -16.65 8.27 27.76
CA ALA A 47 -17.83 7.78 28.45
C ALA A 47 -18.15 6.30 28.13
N GLY A 48 -17.40 5.67 27.22
CA GLY A 48 -17.60 4.32 26.74
C GLY A 48 -16.96 3.24 27.62
N SER A 49 -16.94 2.02 27.07
CA SER A 49 -16.20 0.88 27.61
C SER A 49 -15.08 0.54 26.64
N PRO A 50 -13.84 0.27 27.09
CA PRO A 50 -13.35 0.30 28.47
C PRO A 50 -13.38 1.69 29.12
N SER A 51 -13.34 1.77 30.46
CA SER A 51 -13.43 3.07 31.14
C SER A 51 -12.25 3.99 30.81
N PHE A 52 -12.46 5.30 30.88
CA PHE A 52 -11.41 6.30 30.68
C PHE A 52 -10.17 6.06 31.55
N ASP A 53 -10.37 5.80 32.85
CA ASP A 53 -9.26 5.55 33.78
C ASP A 53 -8.51 4.25 33.46
N THR A 54 -9.22 3.22 32.99
CA THR A 54 -8.61 1.97 32.51
C THR A 54 -7.69 2.24 31.32
N VAL A 55 -8.21 2.95 30.31
CA VAL A 55 -7.46 3.30 29.09
C VAL A 55 -6.22 4.11 29.45
N LEU A 56 -6.36 5.18 30.24
CA LEU A 56 -5.23 6.00 30.66
C LEU A 56 -4.22 5.20 31.50
N GLY A 57 -4.69 4.31 32.38
CA GLY A 57 -3.83 3.47 33.20
C GLY A 57 -2.93 2.55 32.38
N VAL A 58 -3.44 2.01 31.28
CA VAL A 58 -2.69 1.14 30.36
C VAL A 58 -1.73 1.92 29.48
N LEU A 59 -2.17 3.05 28.92
CA LEU A 59 -1.30 3.91 28.11
C LEU A 59 -0.13 4.49 28.92
N ARG A 60 -0.33 4.83 30.21
CA ARG A 60 0.76 5.24 31.12
C ARG A 60 1.83 4.17 31.34
N ARG A 61 1.49 2.89 31.16
CA ARG A 61 2.46 1.79 31.25
C ARG A 61 3.26 1.63 29.96
N GLY A 62 2.95 2.39 28.92
CA GLY A 62 3.64 2.34 27.64
C GLY A 62 2.96 1.45 26.61
N ALA A 63 1.66 1.16 26.76
CA ALA A 63 0.90 0.51 25.70
C ALA A 63 0.72 1.45 24.50
N GLY A 64 0.57 0.87 23.31
CA GLY A 64 0.10 1.60 22.14
C GLY A 64 -1.41 1.65 22.04
N VAL A 65 -1.87 2.35 21.01
CA VAL A 65 -3.29 2.49 20.73
C VAL A 65 -3.56 2.31 19.24
N GLN A 66 -4.56 1.48 18.94
CA GLN A 66 -5.17 1.32 17.64
C GLN A 66 -6.52 2.03 17.68
N ILE A 67 -6.75 2.94 16.75
CA ILE A 67 -7.95 3.76 16.73
C ILE A 67 -8.73 3.42 15.47
N GLY A 68 -9.98 3.04 15.69
CA GLY A 68 -11.00 2.95 14.66
C GLY A 68 -12.19 3.81 15.06
N SER A 69 -12.71 4.61 14.12
CA SER A 69 -14.02 5.24 14.30
C SER A 69 -14.83 5.12 13.02
N THR A 70 -16.01 4.53 13.13
CA THR A 70 -17.05 4.48 12.09
C THR A 70 -18.12 5.55 12.31
N GLY A 71 -18.20 6.12 13.51
CA GLY A 71 -19.18 7.15 13.91
C GLY A 71 -18.56 8.53 14.13
N GLU A 72 -18.44 8.94 15.40
CA GLU A 72 -17.94 10.26 15.76
C GLU A 72 -16.41 10.34 15.68
N PRO A 73 -15.83 11.47 15.23
CA PRO A 73 -14.38 11.63 15.18
C PRO A 73 -13.70 11.39 16.53
N PHE A 74 -12.64 10.58 16.53
CA PHE A 74 -11.80 10.38 17.69
C PHE A 74 -10.96 11.65 17.95
N ASP A 75 -11.05 12.22 19.14
CA ASP A 75 -10.23 13.37 19.50
C ASP A 75 -9.00 12.94 20.30
N LEU A 76 -7.80 13.11 19.75
CA LEU A 76 -6.55 12.80 20.46
C LEU A 76 -6.39 13.60 21.76
N ALA A 77 -7.09 14.73 21.91
CA ALA A 77 -7.10 15.50 23.14
C ALA A 77 -7.64 14.70 24.34
N TRP A 78 -8.48 13.67 24.12
CA TRP A 78 -8.92 12.75 25.17
C TRP A 78 -7.75 12.02 25.84
N LEU A 79 -6.67 11.79 25.11
CA LEU A 79 -5.48 11.09 25.59
C LEU A 79 -4.37 12.05 26.05
N GLU A 80 -4.63 13.37 26.12
CA GLU A 80 -3.62 14.38 26.47
C GLU A 80 -2.80 14.04 27.74
N PRO A 81 -3.40 13.52 28.84
CA PRO A 81 -2.67 13.21 30.06
C PRO A 81 -1.66 12.06 29.92
N VAL A 82 -1.68 11.32 28.81
CA VAL A 82 -0.88 10.10 28.61
C VAL A 82 -0.06 10.10 27.32
N LEU A 83 -0.17 11.12 26.47
CA LEU A 83 0.56 11.22 25.19
C LEU A 83 2.06 10.89 25.31
N PRO A 84 2.81 11.41 26.32
CA PRO A 84 4.25 11.16 26.39
C PRO A 84 4.64 9.68 26.52
N TRP A 85 3.74 8.83 26.99
CA TRP A 85 3.99 7.41 27.24
C TRP A 85 3.51 6.48 26.12
N ILE A 86 2.67 6.96 25.21
CA ILE A 86 2.16 6.14 24.10
C ILE A 86 3.32 5.72 23.19
N THR A 87 3.48 4.41 22.99
CA THR A 87 4.58 3.84 22.19
C THR A 87 4.21 3.57 20.74
N SER A 88 2.93 3.42 20.45
CA SER A 88 2.39 3.12 19.13
C SER A 88 1.05 3.82 18.92
N LEU A 89 0.85 4.36 17.73
CA LEU A 89 -0.38 5.03 17.34
C LEU A 89 -0.76 4.60 15.93
N HIS A 90 -1.78 3.76 15.79
CA HIS A 90 -2.21 3.23 14.49
C HIS A 90 -3.67 3.56 14.23
N PHE A 91 -3.97 4.07 13.04
CA PHE A 91 -5.32 4.33 12.57
C PHE A 91 -5.70 3.29 11.50
N TYR A 92 -6.93 2.75 11.55
CA TYR A 92 -7.38 1.70 10.62
C TYR A 92 -8.65 2.03 9.80
N ILE A 93 -9.40 3.09 10.12
CA ILE A 93 -10.70 3.39 9.47
C ILE A 93 -10.62 4.58 8.49
N GLN A 94 -11.44 4.54 7.42
CA GLN A 94 -11.27 5.22 6.12
C GLN A 94 -11.98 6.58 5.93
N SER A 95 -12.43 7.28 6.96
CA SER A 95 -13.09 8.58 6.75
C SER A 95 -12.15 9.78 6.97
N PRO A 96 -11.96 10.67 5.99
CA PRO A 96 -11.31 11.96 6.21
C PRO A 96 -11.97 12.69 7.39
N GLY A 97 -11.16 13.20 8.32
CA GLY A 97 -11.67 13.88 9.51
C GLY A 97 -12.14 12.97 10.66
N ALA A 98 -11.92 11.65 10.56
CA ALA A 98 -12.19 10.69 11.64
C ALA A 98 -11.32 10.91 12.90
N VAL A 99 -10.24 11.70 12.80
CA VAL A 99 -9.35 12.00 13.91
C VAL A 99 -9.12 13.50 14.00
N ARG A 100 -9.21 14.05 15.22
CA ARG A 100 -8.94 15.46 15.51
C ARG A 100 -7.69 15.61 16.37
N SER A 101 -7.16 16.83 16.39
CA SER A 101 -6.05 17.23 17.25
C SER A 101 -4.74 16.49 16.92
N LEU A 102 -4.47 16.23 15.64
CA LEU A 102 -3.27 15.50 15.18
C LEU A 102 -1.96 16.21 15.52
N HIS A 103 -1.98 17.54 15.65
CA HIS A 103 -0.84 18.33 16.13
C HIS A 103 -0.29 17.87 17.51
N LEU A 104 -1.10 17.18 18.33
CA LEU A 104 -0.69 16.64 19.63
C LEU A 104 0.29 15.46 19.52
N ILE A 105 0.43 14.83 18.36
CA ILE A 105 1.37 13.71 18.13
C ILE A 105 2.81 14.12 18.46
N SER A 106 3.18 15.39 18.20
CA SER A 106 4.48 15.97 18.55
C SER A 106 4.84 15.87 20.05
N ARG A 107 3.86 15.62 20.93
CA ARG A 107 4.03 15.46 22.38
C ARG A 107 4.31 14.02 22.79
N MET A 108 4.18 13.04 21.89
CA MET A 108 4.36 11.61 22.17
C MET A 108 5.85 11.23 22.15
N ARG A 109 6.56 11.54 23.24
CA ARG A 109 8.02 11.36 23.33
C ARG A 109 8.50 9.91 23.28
N SER A 110 7.63 8.95 23.62
CA SER A 110 7.93 7.52 23.56
C SER A 110 7.42 6.84 22.28
N LEU A 111 6.86 7.61 21.33
CA LEU A 111 6.26 7.04 20.12
C LEU A 111 7.34 6.41 19.23
N ARG A 112 7.19 5.10 18.97
CA ARG A 112 8.09 4.28 18.16
C ARG A 112 7.48 3.88 16.83
N SER A 113 6.17 3.65 16.83
CA SER A 113 5.42 3.23 15.65
C SER A 113 4.27 4.18 15.40
N ILE A 114 4.10 4.61 14.16
CA ILE A 114 2.94 5.37 13.75
C ILE A 114 2.40 4.86 12.41
N ARG A 115 1.09 4.74 12.31
CA ARG A 115 0.38 4.50 11.04
C ARG A 115 -0.69 5.55 10.89
N LEU A 116 -0.49 6.46 9.96
CA LEU A 116 -1.42 7.54 9.65
C LEU A 116 -2.14 7.24 8.35
N MET A 117 -3.47 7.21 8.42
CA MET A 117 -4.34 7.21 7.25
C MET A 117 -4.39 8.61 6.62
N LYS A 118 -5.13 8.80 5.53
CA LYS A 118 -5.19 10.08 4.82
C LYS A 118 -5.72 11.18 5.76
N THR A 119 -4.90 12.19 6.03
CA THR A 119 -5.26 13.33 6.88
C THR A 119 -5.29 14.62 6.07
N GLU A 120 -6.18 15.55 6.42
CA GLU A 120 -6.16 16.91 5.88
C GLU A 120 -5.19 17.82 6.64
N GLU A 121 -4.91 17.50 7.90
CA GLU A 121 -3.95 18.23 8.74
C GLU A 121 -2.51 17.78 8.44
N GLU A 122 -1.59 18.75 8.41
CA GLU A 122 -0.16 18.47 8.46
C GLU A 122 0.22 17.93 9.83
N VAL A 123 1.03 16.88 9.84
CA VAL A 123 1.51 16.25 11.07
C VAL A 123 3.03 16.35 11.10
N ASP A 124 3.57 17.01 12.13
CA ASP A 124 5.01 17.10 12.33
C ASP A 124 5.52 15.91 13.15
N LEU A 125 6.31 15.07 12.49
CA LEU A 125 6.91 13.85 13.02
C LEU A 125 8.44 13.96 13.10
N SER A 126 9.02 15.12 12.73
CA SER A 126 10.47 15.31 12.56
C SER A 126 11.26 15.18 13.86
N ASP A 127 10.71 15.67 14.97
CA ASP A 127 11.36 15.76 16.29
C ASP A 127 10.96 14.65 17.28
N LEU A 128 10.37 13.56 16.80
CA LEU A 128 10.00 12.42 17.64
C LEU A 128 11.24 11.55 17.94
N PRO A 129 11.75 11.50 19.18
CA PRO A 129 13.07 10.95 19.48
C PRO A 129 13.13 9.42 19.43
N GLU A 130 11.98 8.77 19.66
CA GLU A 130 11.87 7.31 19.66
C GLU A 130 11.26 6.73 18.39
N LEU A 131 10.88 7.55 17.41
CA LEU A 131 10.23 7.07 16.19
C LEU A 131 11.16 6.14 15.41
N ARG A 132 10.65 4.97 15.00
CA ARG A 132 11.38 3.95 14.23
C ARG A 132 10.60 3.49 13.01
N TYR A 133 9.28 3.36 13.14
CA TYR A 133 8.39 2.94 12.06
C TYR A 133 7.38 4.06 11.78
N ALA A 134 7.22 4.39 10.50
CA ALA A 134 6.16 5.29 10.04
C ALA A 134 5.50 4.73 8.77
N SER A 135 4.19 4.55 8.82
CA SER A 135 3.33 4.25 7.67
C SER A 135 2.46 5.46 7.37
N LEU A 136 2.60 6.01 6.16
CA LEU A 136 2.09 7.32 5.75
C LEU A 136 1.36 7.18 4.42
N THR A 137 0.21 7.83 4.31
CA THR A 137 -0.70 7.71 3.16
C THR A 137 -1.00 9.05 2.50
N SER A 138 -0.42 10.15 3.00
CA SER A 138 -0.64 11.49 2.44
C SER A 138 0.60 12.39 2.53
N GLU A 139 0.67 13.36 1.63
CA GLU A 139 1.83 14.26 1.51
C GLU A 139 2.02 15.17 2.74
N GLY A 140 0.96 15.51 3.46
CA GLY A 140 1.01 16.31 4.69
C GLY A 140 1.74 15.65 5.86
N GLN A 141 2.14 14.38 5.71
CA GLN A 141 2.79 13.57 6.75
C GLN A 141 4.29 13.39 6.49
N LEU A 142 4.82 13.94 5.40
CA LEU A 142 6.19 13.69 4.94
C LEU A 142 7.28 14.34 5.80
N SER A 143 6.90 15.11 6.84
CA SER A 143 7.84 15.54 7.88
C SER A 143 8.59 14.35 8.51
N ALA A 144 7.97 13.16 8.59
CA ALA A 144 8.60 11.93 9.07
C ALA A 144 9.84 11.51 8.27
N VAL A 145 9.90 11.87 6.99
CA VAL A 145 11.05 11.58 6.11
C VAL A 145 12.29 12.36 6.54
N THR A 146 12.11 13.44 7.31
CA THR A 146 13.22 14.21 7.87
C THR A 146 13.64 13.73 9.26
N ASN A 147 12.87 12.83 9.89
CA ASN A 147 13.20 12.30 11.20
C ASN A 147 14.40 11.33 11.08
N PRO A 148 15.55 11.64 11.72
CA PRO A 148 16.78 10.87 11.53
C PRO A 148 16.72 9.48 12.15
N MET A 149 15.74 9.22 13.03
CA MET A 149 15.62 7.98 13.78
C MET A 149 14.76 6.92 13.08
N VAL A 150 14.04 7.31 12.02
CA VAL A 150 13.17 6.39 11.28
C VAL A 150 14.03 5.32 10.59
N GLN A 151 13.59 4.08 10.76
CA GLN A 151 14.25 2.86 10.33
C GLN A 151 13.45 2.09 9.28
N TRP A 152 12.12 2.16 9.40
CA TRP A 152 11.19 1.59 8.45
C TRP A 152 10.19 2.66 7.98
N LEU A 153 10.06 2.78 6.67
CA LEU A 153 9.08 3.65 6.03
C LEU A 153 8.10 2.83 5.20
N ASP A 154 6.81 3.06 5.40
CA ASP A 154 5.77 2.58 4.51
C ASP A 154 5.04 3.79 3.93
N LEU A 155 5.04 3.92 2.62
CA LEU A 155 4.56 5.10 1.92
C LEU A 155 3.52 4.69 0.88
N ASP A 156 2.28 5.13 1.06
CA ASP A 156 1.24 5.03 0.05
C ASP A 156 0.96 6.42 -0.51
N LEU A 157 1.60 6.73 -1.63
CA LEU A 157 1.59 8.07 -2.20
C LEU A 157 1.43 7.99 -3.71
N LYS A 158 0.52 8.79 -4.26
CA LYS A 158 0.35 8.91 -5.73
C LYS A 158 1.67 9.21 -6.42
N ARG A 159 2.52 10.03 -5.80
CA ARG A 159 3.86 10.37 -6.26
C ARG A 159 4.75 10.79 -5.08
N LEU A 160 6.04 10.43 -5.14
CA LEU A 160 7.05 10.99 -4.24
C LEU A 160 7.32 12.48 -4.55
N PRO A 161 7.51 13.34 -3.53
CA PRO A 161 7.90 14.73 -3.74
C PRO A 161 9.21 14.87 -4.49
N THR A 162 9.36 16.00 -5.18
CA THR A 162 10.61 16.34 -5.84
C THR A 162 11.70 16.52 -4.78
N GLY A 163 12.83 15.84 -4.95
CA GLY A 163 13.95 15.93 -4.00
C GLY A 163 13.79 15.05 -2.76
N PHE A 164 12.80 14.16 -2.71
CA PHE A 164 12.69 13.15 -1.66
C PHE A 164 14.01 12.37 -1.51
N ARG A 165 14.43 12.14 -0.28
CA ARG A 165 15.62 11.37 0.10
C ARG A 165 15.27 10.48 1.27
N LEU A 166 15.86 9.29 1.32
CA LEU A 166 15.70 8.41 2.47
C LEU A 166 16.33 9.03 3.72
N PRO A 167 15.68 8.91 4.90
CA PRO A 167 16.34 9.18 6.17
C PRO A 167 17.56 8.27 6.36
N PRO A 168 18.61 8.73 7.06
CA PRO A 168 19.90 8.04 7.12
C PRO A 168 19.85 6.68 7.81
N MET A 169 18.87 6.44 8.69
CA MET A 169 18.72 5.18 9.41
C MET A 169 17.75 4.19 8.75
N VAL A 170 17.11 4.59 7.63
CA VAL A 170 16.17 3.72 6.94
C VAL A 170 16.91 2.54 6.31
N TRP A 171 16.51 1.35 6.76
CA TRP A 171 16.97 0.10 6.19
C TRP A 171 15.83 -0.68 5.55
N GLY A 172 14.57 -0.34 5.84
CA GLY A 172 13.40 -0.96 5.21
C GLY A 172 12.44 0.08 4.65
N MET A 173 11.98 -0.14 3.43
CA MET A 173 10.94 0.69 2.82
C MET A 173 9.92 -0.13 2.05
N SER A 174 8.64 0.23 2.21
CA SER A 174 7.55 -0.14 1.30
C SER A 174 7.02 1.13 0.64
N LEU A 175 6.78 1.08 -0.67
CA LEU A 175 6.25 2.21 -1.42
C LEU A 175 5.21 1.74 -2.45
N THR A 176 3.98 2.20 -2.25
CA THR A 176 2.91 2.14 -3.24
C THR A 176 2.90 3.45 -4.00
N THR A 177 3.26 3.42 -5.28
CA THR A 177 3.27 4.61 -6.13
C THR A 177 3.27 4.27 -7.62
N SER A 178 2.68 5.15 -8.43
CA SER A 178 2.65 5.00 -9.88
C SER A 178 4.00 5.27 -10.56
N LYS A 179 4.89 6.02 -9.89
CA LYS A 179 6.18 6.46 -10.44
C LYS A 179 7.23 6.63 -9.35
N VAL A 180 8.36 5.96 -9.51
CA VAL A 180 9.54 6.07 -8.64
C VAL A 180 10.82 6.12 -9.48
N ASP A 181 11.77 6.95 -9.05
CA ASP A 181 13.15 6.94 -9.54
C ASP A 181 14.04 6.55 -8.37
N LEU A 182 14.52 5.30 -8.35
CA LEU A 182 15.37 4.80 -7.27
C LEU A 182 16.69 5.57 -7.16
N GLY A 183 17.21 6.12 -8.27
CA GLY A 183 18.43 6.94 -8.26
C GLY A 183 18.21 8.29 -7.57
N ALA A 184 16.97 8.76 -7.50
CA ALA A 184 16.63 9.99 -6.82
C ALA A 184 16.47 9.82 -5.30
N LEU A 185 16.37 8.60 -4.77
CA LEU A 185 16.16 8.35 -3.33
C LEU A 185 17.40 8.67 -2.46
N GLY A 186 18.56 8.89 -3.07
CA GLY A 186 19.79 9.25 -2.37
C GLY A 186 20.71 8.06 -2.14
N ASP A 187 21.39 8.05 -0.98
CA ASP A 187 22.26 6.94 -0.60
C ASP A 187 21.41 5.75 -0.15
N LEU A 188 21.60 4.61 -0.82
CA LEU A 188 20.89 3.36 -0.54
C LEU A 188 21.74 2.39 0.30
N SER A 189 22.89 2.82 0.81
CA SER A 189 23.88 1.94 1.45
C SER A 189 23.33 1.12 2.62
N ASN A 190 22.33 1.67 3.32
CA ASN A 190 21.71 1.05 4.50
C ASN A 190 20.44 0.25 4.17
N LEU A 191 19.94 0.32 2.93
CA LEU A 191 18.70 -0.31 2.52
C LEU A 191 18.89 -1.84 2.45
N ALA A 192 18.24 -2.54 3.37
CA ALA A 192 18.21 -4.00 3.47
C ALA A 192 16.90 -4.61 2.96
N SER A 193 15.80 -3.86 2.97
CA SER A 193 14.49 -4.33 2.49
C SER A 193 13.79 -3.27 1.64
N LEU A 194 13.34 -3.66 0.45
CA LEU A 194 12.61 -2.81 -0.46
C LEU A 194 11.36 -3.51 -1.01
N GLY A 195 10.20 -2.93 -0.73
CA GLY A 195 8.90 -3.26 -1.33
C GLY A 195 8.43 -2.14 -2.25
N LEU A 196 8.01 -2.49 -3.47
CA LEU A 196 7.45 -1.56 -4.46
C LEU A 196 6.16 -2.14 -5.01
N VAL A 197 5.09 -1.34 -5.03
CA VAL A 197 3.77 -1.75 -5.53
C VAL A 197 3.23 -0.72 -6.52
N GLY A 198 2.69 -1.19 -7.65
CA GLY A 198 1.90 -0.36 -8.58
C GLY A 198 2.72 0.55 -9.49
N VAL A 199 3.98 0.22 -9.74
CA VAL A 199 4.91 1.07 -10.52
C VAL A 199 4.72 0.89 -12.03
N ASN A 200 4.57 2.00 -12.76
CA ASN A 200 4.42 1.94 -14.23
C ASN A 200 5.73 1.54 -14.96
N ALA A 201 6.84 2.12 -14.52
CA ALA A 201 8.15 1.82 -15.07
C ALA A 201 9.17 1.87 -13.93
N LEU A 202 9.95 0.80 -13.81
CA LEU A 202 10.95 0.66 -12.77
C LEU A 202 12.28 0.23 -13.38
N ASP A 203 13.31 1.03 -13.13
CA ASP A 203 14.70 0.68 -13.40
C ASP A 203 15.37 0.29 -12.09
N LEU A 204 15.82 -0.97 -11.99
CA LEU A 204 16.52 -1.49 -10.83
C LEU A 204 18.01 -1.17 -10.82
N SER A 205 18.58 -0.63 -11.90
CA SER A 205 20.01 -0.31 -11.99
C SER A 205 20.58 0.49 -10.81
N PRO A 206 19.84 1.46 -10.22
CA PRO A 206 20.31 2.18 -9.02
C PRO A 206 20.54 1.31 -7.79
N LEU A 207 19.95 0.10 -7.71
CA LEU A 207 20.18 -0.84 -6.61
C LEU A 207 21.63 -1.32 -6.50
N ARG A 208 22.49 -1.05 -7.50
CA ARG A 208 23.96 -1.18 -7.35
C ARG A 208 24.50 -0.41 -6.14
N GLY A 209 23.82 0.68 -5.74
CA GLY A 209 24.12 1.47 -4.55
C GLY A 209 23.57 0.90 -3.24
N ALA A 210 22.87 -0.24 -3.26
CA ALA A 210 22.26 -0.89 -2.10
C ALA A 210 22.95 -2.24 -1.76
N PRO A 211 24.25 -2.23 -1.38
CA PRO A 211 25.01 -3.46 -1.14
C PRO A 211 24.46 -4.30 0.04
N ALA A 212 23.70 -3.69 0.95
CA ALA A 212 23.09 -4.36 2.09
C ALA A 212 21.72 -4.99 1.77
N LEU A 213 21.20 -4.88 0.54
CA LEU A 213 19.86 -5.34 0.21
C LEU A 213 19.74 -6.87 0.34
N GLU A 214 18.84 -7.30 1.22
CA GLU A 214 18.51 -8.70 1.53
C GLU A 214 17.17 -9.11 0.91
N VAL A 215 16.20 -8.19 0.90
CA VAL A 215 14.83 -8.45 0.44
C VAL A 215 14.43 -7.44 -0.64
N LEU A 216 13.99 -7.97 -1.78
CA LEU A 216 13.36 -7.19 -2.83
C LEU A 216 11.98 -7.78 -3.15
N SER A 217 10.93 -6.97 -3.02
CA SER A 217 9.59 -7.28 -3.48
C SER A 217 9.14 -6.20 -4.46
N VAL A 218 8.90 -6.58 -5.70
CA VAL A 218 8.29 -5.73 -6.72
C VAL A 218 6.99 -6.39 -7.13
N ARG A 219 5.88 -5.68 -6.94
CA ARG A 219 4.54 -6.15 -7.29
C ARG A 219 3.88 -5.17 -8.24
N ARG A 220 3.16 -5.69 -9.23
CA ARG A 220 2.39 -4.87 -10.19
C ARG A 220 3.26 -3.84 -10.92
N ALA A 221 4.41 -4.29 -11.41
CA ALA A 221 5.26 -3.45 -12.26
C ALA A 221 4.87 -3.65 -13.72
N ARG A 222 4.42 -2.58 -14.41
CA ARG A 222 4.08 -2.72 -15.83
C ARG A 222 5.32 -2.98 -16.69
N THR A 223 6.40 -2.23 -16.45
CA THR A 223 7.69 -2.45 -17.10
C THR A 223 8.83 -2.46 -16.08
N LEU A 224 9.69 -3.47 -16.17
CA LEU A 224 10.84 -3.67 -15.29
C LEU A 224 12.13 -3.73 -16.10
N ARG A 225 13.17 -3.04 -15.65
CA ARG A 225 14.49 -3.00 -16.31
C ARG A 225 15.63 -3.16 -15.33
N GLY A 226 16.79 -3.55 -15.84
CA GLY A 226 18.03 -3.62 -15.04
C GLY A 226 18.09 -4.83 -14.12
N LEU A 227 17.45 -5.95 -14.48
CA LEU A 227 17.45 -7.18 -13.68
C LEU A 227 18.86 -7.76 -13.43
N ASP A 228 19.84 -7.42 -14.28
CA ASP A 228 21.24 -7.85 -14.14
C ASP A 228 21.88 -7.41 -12.83
N VAL A 229 21.42 -6.28 -12.26
CA VAL A 229 21.93 -5.78 -10.97
C VAL A 229 21.77 -6.79 -9.85
N LEU A 230 20.71 -7.59 -9.87
CA LEU A 230 20.36 -8.51 -8.79
C LEU A 230 21.44 -9.58 -8.60
N ARG A 231 22.17 -9.94 -9.67
CA ARG A 231 23.31 -10.86 -9.56
C ARG A 231 24.42 -10.29 -8.68
N ASP A 232 24.62 -8.98 -8.66
CA ASP A 232 25.74 -8.36 -7.97
C ASP A 232 25.43 -8.07 -6.47
N LEU A 233 24.15 -8.18 -6.06
CA LEU A 233 23.68 -7.97 -4.68
C LEU A 233 23.92 -9.19 -3.79
N LYS A 234 25.11 -9.28 -3.20
CA LYS A 234 25.58 -10.49 -2.49
C LYS A 234 24.76 -10.93 -1.27
N HIS A 235 24.04 -9.99 -0.64
CA HIS A 235 23.23 -10.24 0.55
C HIS A 235 21.77 -10.56 0.22
N LEU A 236 21.36 -10.40 -1.04
CA LEU A 236 19.98 -10.63 -1.47
C LEU A 236 19.66 -12.11 -1.32
N SER A 237 18.69 -12.41 -0.45
CA SER A 237 18.21 -13.75 -0.11
C SER A 237 16.76 -13.98 -0.54
N MET A 238 15.96 -12.91 -0.62
CA MET A 238 14.55 -12.98 -1.02
C MET A 238 14.26 -12.05 -2.20
N VAL A 239 13.69 -12.61 -3.26
CA VAL A 239 13.23 -11.89 -4.43
C VAL A 239 11.80 -12.28 -4.75
N GLN A 240 10.90 -11.30 -4.81
CA GLN A 240 9.55 -11.46 -5.32
C GLN A 240 9.34 -10.47 -6.48
N LEU A 241 9.06 -10.98 -7.67
CA LEU A 241 8.73 -10.19 -8.85
C LEU A 241 7.35 -10.62 -9.34
N LEU A 242 6.32 -10.09 -8.68
CA LEU A 242 4.95 -10.54 -8.87
C LEU A 242 4.20 -9.60 -9.81
N PHE A 243 3.41 -10.20 -10.68
CA PHE A 243 2.55 -9.49 -11.62
C PHE A 243 3.32 -8.48 -12.49
N VAL A 244 4.47 -8.88 -13.00
CA VAL A 244 5.29 -8.05 -13.88
C VAL A 244 4.81 -8.17 -15.33
N GLY A 245 4.49 -7.03 -15.95
CA GLY A 245 4.00 -6.98 -17.33
C GLY A 245 5.09 -7.30 -18.35
N GLU A 246 6.16 -6.49 -18.36
CA GLU A 246 7.30 -6.65 -19.26
C GLU A 246 8.62 -6.55 -18.50
N ALA A 247 9.64 -7.29 -18.94
CA ALA A 247 11.01 -7.20 -18.45
C ALA A 247 12.03 -7.29 -19.60
N ASP A 248 13.16 -6.60 -19.47
CA ASP A 248 14.19 -6.46 -20.52
C ASP A 248 15.09 -7.70 -20.72
N ASP A 249 15.63 -8.30 -19.65
CA ASP A 249 16.40 -9.55 -19.68
C ASP A 249 15.98 -10.47 -18.52
N PRO A 250 14.85 -11.19 -18.63
CA PRO A 250 14.47 -12.21 -17.65
C PRO A 250 15.58 -13.24 -17.40
N GLY A 251 16.38 -13.55 -18.42
CA GLY A 251 17.51 -14.48 -18.33
C GLY A 251 18.60 -14.03 -17.36
N ALA A 252 18.65 -12.75 -16.98
CA ALA A 252 19.51 -12.25 -15.92
C ALA A 252 19.25 -12.92 -14.57
N LEU A 253 17.99 -13.25 -14.26
CA LEU A 253 17.62 -13.92 -13.01
C LEU A 253 18.19 -15.34 -12.93
N LEU A 254 18.30 -16.02 -14.08
CA LEU A 254 18.94 -17.32 -14.21
C LEU A 254 20.48 -17.25 -14.14
N LYS A 255 21.06 -16.05 -14.04
CA LYS A 255 22.52 -15.87 -13.89
C LYS A 255 22.91 -15.56 -12.45
N ILE A 256 21.95 -15.48 -11.52
CA ILE A 256 22.21 -15.41 -10.08
C ILE A 256 22.82 -16.77 -9.68
N ASP A 257 24.06 -16.75 -9.20
CA ASP A 257 24.90 -17.94 -8.98
C ASP A 257 24.99 -18.36 -7.50
N ARG A 258 24.08 -17.82 -6.67
CA ARG A 258 23.92 -18.12 -5.26
C ARG A 258 22.51 -18.62 -4.97
N ASP A 259 22.37 -19.33 -3.86
CA ASP A 259 21.07 -19.79 -3.38
C ASP A 259 20.29 -18.62 -2.78
N LEU A 260 19.06 -18.43 -3.27
CA LEU A 260 18.08 -17.54 -2.66
C LEU A 260 17.23 -18.36 -1.70
N GLU A 261 16.97 -17.84 -0.51
CA GLU A 261 16.05 -18.47 0.44
C GLU A 261 14.62 -18.48 -0.10
N TRP A 262 14.25 -17.43 -0.84
CA TRP A 262 12.97 -17.34 -1.51
C TRP A 262 13.14 -16.64 -2.85
N PHE A 263 12.64 -17.27 -3.91
CA PHE A 263 12.50 -16.63 -5.20
C PHE A 263 11.10 -16.92 -5.73
N GLU A 264 10.39 -15.85 -6.08
CA GLU A 264 9.07 -15.94 -6.67
C GLU A 264 8.95 -14.97 -7.85
N ALA A 265 8.43 -15.47 -8.96
CA ALA A 265 8.13 -14.64 -10.11
C ALA A 265 6.76 -15.00 -10.70
N SER A 266 5.95 -13.99 -10.98
CA SER A 266 4.67 -14.13 -11.68
C SER A 266 4.42 -12.92 -12.58
N GLY A 267 3.71 -13.10 -13.69
CA GLY A 267 3.48 -12.05 -14.69
C GLY A 267 3.76 -12.48 -16.12
N ARG A 268 3.41 -11.60 -17.07
CA ARG A 268 3.59 -11.81 -18.51
C ARG A 268 5.04 -11.70 -18.96
N ALA A 269 5.89 -11.07 -18.14
CA ALA A 269 7.32 -10.92 -18.39
C ALA A 269 8.08 -12.26 -18.42
N TRP A 270 7.50 -13.32 -17.86
CA TRP A 270 8.16 -14.61 -17.67
C TRP A 270 7.65 -15.63 -18.69
N SER A 271 8.48 -15.98 -19.67
CA SER A 271 8.09 -16.96 -20.69
C SER A 271 7.99 -18.39 -20.13
N SER A 272 7.32 -19.28 -20.85
CA SER A 272 7.27 -20.70 -20.50
C SER A 272 8.67 -21.33 -20.43
N GLU A 273 9.58 -20.91 -21.32
CA GLU A 273 10.97 -21.35 -21.33
C GLU A 273 11.72 -20.86 -20.09
N PHE A 274 11.52 -19.60 -19.69
CA PHE A 274 12.06 -19.08 -18.44
C PHE A 274 11.57 -19.89 -17.25
N ALA A 275 10.26 -20.17 -17.17
CA ALA A 275 9.68 -20.95 -16.08
C ALA A 275 10.27 -22.37 -15.98
N VAL A 276 10.52 -23.03 -17.12
CA VAL A 276 11.18 -24.34 -17.16
C VAL A 276 12.60 -24.26 -16.60
N GLU A 277 13.38 -23.25 -16.97
CA GLU A 277 14.74 -23.09 -16.45
C GLU A 277 14.76 -22.65 -14.98
N ALA A 278 13.82 -21.80 -14.57
CA ALA A 278 13.66 -21.35 -13.17
C ALA A 278 13.33 -22.54 -12.25
N ASN A 279 12.40 -23.42 -12.66
CA ASN A 279 12.03 -24.61 -11.89
C ASN A 279 13.21 -25.59 -11.69
N LYS A 280 14.22 -25.59 -12.56
CA LYS A 280 15.45 -26.40 -12.35
C LYS A 280 16.32 -25.88 -11.20
N ARG A 281 16.07 -24.65 -10.73
CA ARG A 281 16.78 -23.96 -9.66
C ARG A 281 15.93 -23.82 -8.40
N ASP A 282 14.85 -24.59 -8.28
CA ASP A 282 13.86 -24.51 -7.19
C ASP A 282 13.25 -23.10 -7.01
N PHE A 283 13.23 -22.31 -8.09
CA PHE A 283 12.52 -21.04 -8.11
C PHE A 283 11.02 -21.29 -8.17
N TRP A 284 10.26 -20.61 -7.32
CA TRP A 284 8.81 -20.72 -7.33
C TRP A 284 8.27 -19.84 -8.44
N TYR A 285 7.74 -20.46 -9.48
CA TYR A 285 7.01 -19.78 -10.53
C TYR A 285 5.52 -19.99 -10.30
N VAL A 286 4.78 -18.89 -10.13
CA VAL A 286 3.32 -18.92 -10.21
C VAL A 286 2.97 -18.52 -11.63
N PRO A 287 2.48 -19.45 -12.48
CA PRO A 287 1.96 -19.08 -13.77
C PRO A 287 0.89 -18.01 -13.55
N THR A 288 0.98 -16.88 -14.24
CA THR A 288 -0.23 -16.07 -14.42
C THR A 288 -1.31 -17.02 -14.92
N PRO A 289 -2.48 -17.10 -14.26
CA PRO A 289 -3.58 -17.82 -14.86
C PRO A 289 -3.71 -17.24 -16.27
N LYS A 290 -3.48 -18.07 -17.29
CA LYS A 290 -4.03 -17.74 -18.60
C LYS A 290 -5.49 -17.47 -18.30
N PRO A 291 -6.05 -16.30 -18.67
CA PRO A 291 -7.46 -16.04 -18.43
C PRO A 291 -8.18 -17.29 -18.86
N SER A 292 -8.89 -17.93 -17.91
CA SER A 292 -9.66 -19.12 -18.23
C SER A 292 -10.50 -18.75 -19.45
N PRO A 293 -10.59 -19.59 -20.49
CA PRO A 293 -11.41 -19.28 -21.67
C PRO A 293 -12.93 -19.23 -21.38
N VAL A 294 -13.33 -19.03 -20.12
CA VAL A 294 -14.68 -18.74 -19.64
C VAL A 294 -14.78 -17.22 -19.50
N SER A 295 -15.14 -16.48 -20.55
CA SER A 295 -16.50 -16.26 -21.09
C SER A 295 -17.24 -15.04 -20.51
N THR A 296 -16.57 -13.90 -20.42
CA THR A 296 -17.18 -12.63 -20.89
C THR A 296 -16.06 -11.76 -21.42
N GLN A 297 -16.18 -11.24 -22.64
CA GLN A 297 -15.36 -10.08 -23.01
C GLN A 297 -15.76 -8.92 -22.11
N PRO A 298 -14.87 -7.95 -21.80
CA PRO A 298 -15.30 -6.71 -21.18
C PRO A 298 -16.49 -6.15 -21.97
N GLN A 299 -17.62 -5.92 -21.31
CA GLN A 299 -18.80 -5.39 -21.95
C GLN A 299 -19.02 -3.96 -21.47
N PHE A 300 -19.15 -3.07 -22.44
CA PHE A 300 -19.67 -1.72 -22.24
C PHE A 300 -21.12 -1.74 -22.69
N THR A 301 -22.04 -1.48 -21.75
CA THR A 301 -23.47 -1.34 -22.07
C THR A 301 -23.85 0.11 -21.93
N THR A 302 -24.38 0.71 -23.01
CA THR A 302 -24.89 2.08 -22.97
C THR A 302 -26.36 2.08 -22.59
N VAL A 303 -26.72 2.79 -21.52
CA VAL A 303 -28.08 2.95 -21.02
C VAL A 303 -28.47 4.43 -21.12
N PRO A 304 -29.47 4.81 -21.92
CA PRO A 304 -29.98 6.17 -21.91
C PRO A 304 -30.72 6.45 -20.58
N THR A 305 -30.53 7.64 -20.04
CA THR A 305 -31.19 8.12 -18.81
C THR A 305 -32.30 9.12 -19.14
N ASP A 306 -33.12 9.43 -18.14
CA ASP A 306 -34.23 10.40 -18.28
C ASP A 306 -33.76 11.86 -18.44
N ASP A 307 -32.49 12.16 -18.14
CA ASP A 307 -31.92 13.53 -18.12
C ASP A 307 -31.08 13.87 -19.38
N ASP A 308 -31.39 13.25 -20.53
CA ASP A 308 -30.62 13.37 -21.78
C ASP A 308 -29.13 12.94 -21.67
N LEU A 309 -28.76 12.26 -20.58
CA LEU A 309 -27.45 11.65 -20.38
C LEU A 309 -27.46 10.17 -20.80
N ILE A 310 -26.29 9.66 -21.13
CA ILE A 310 -26.07 8.24 -21.43
C ILE A 310 -25.10 7.69 -20.40
N GLU A 311 -25.49 6.63 -19.70
CA GLU A 311 -24.62 5.87 -18.84
C GLU A 311 -23.91 4.78 -19.63
N ILE A 312 -22.64 4.55 -19.35
CA ILE A 312 -21.84 3.46 -19.90
C ILE A 312 -21.48 2.58 -18.72
N HIS A 313 -22.05 1.38 -18.69
CA HIS A 313 -21.84 0.40 -17.64
C HIS A 313 -20.72 -0.52 -18.07
N PHE A 314 -19.66 -0.59 -17.27
CA PHE A 314 -18.55 -1.50 -17.50
C PHE A 314 -18.71 -2.77 -16.66
N SER A 315 -18.68 -3.92 -17.33
CA SER A 315 -18.56 -5.24 -16.69
C SER A 315 -17.31 -5.95 -17.20
N GLY A 316 -16.55 -6.54 -16.27
CA GLY A 316 -15.27 -7.19 -16.60
C GLY A 316 -14.11 -6.79 -15.66
N HIS A 317 -14.42 -6.47 -14.41
CA HIS A 317 -13.43 -6.06 -13.40
C HIS A 317 -12.31 -7.11 -13.27
N GLU A 318 -12.67 -8.39 -13.33
CA GLU A 318 -11.76 -9.53 -13.28
C GLU A 318 -10.76 -9.58 -14.46
N LEU A 319 -11.15 -9.07 -15.64
CA LEU A 319 -10.28 -9.03 -16.82
C LEU A 319 -9.32 -7.85 -16.78
N VAL A 320 -9.80 -6.69 -16.30
CA VAL A 320 -8.93 -5.53 -16.03
C VAL A 320 -7.95 -5.89 -14.91
N ALA A 321 -8.43 -6.55 -13.87
CA ALA A 321 -7.62 -7.16 -12.81
C ALA A 321 -6.54 -8.08 -13.40
N ALA A 322 -6.92 -9.06 -14.23
CA ALA A 322 -5.99 -9.99 -14.86
C ALA A 322 -5.01 -9.33 -15.84
N ASN A 323 -5.41 -8.25 -16.52
CA ASN A 323 -4.56 -7.51 -17.45
C ASN A 323 -3.58 -6.56 -16.76
N LEU A 324 -3.97 -6.03 -15.59
CA LEU A 324 -3.14 -5.18 -14.75
C LEU A 324 -2.35 -5.96 -13.69
N GLY A 325 -2.53 -7.28 -13.63
CA GLY A 325 -1.79 -8.15 -12.72
C GLY A 325 -2.27 -8.06 -11.27
N PHE A 326 -3.57 -7.95 -11.05
CA PHE A 326 -4.19 -8.17 -9.75
C PHE A 326 -4.38 -9.68 -9.53
N ASP A 327 -4.21 -10.13 -8.28
CA ASP A 327 -4.41 -11.52 -7.88
C ASP A 327 -5.91 -11.83 -7.75
N ALA A 328 -6.29 -13.11 -7.86
CA ALA A 328 -7.65 -13.57 -7.55
C ALA A 328 -8.02 -13.43 -6.05
N TYR A 329 -7.07 -13.02 -5.21
CA TYR A 329 -7.22 -12.84 -3.76
C TYR A 329 -7.29 -11.37 -3.31
N GLU A 330 -7.06 -10.41 -4.20
CA GLU A 330 -7.34 -8.98 -3.93
C GLU A 330 -8.49 -8.55 -4.83
N GLU A 331 -9.64 -8.25 -4.23
CA GLU A 331 -10.79 -7.71 -4.96
C GLU A 331 -10.40 -6.35 -5.57
N VAL A 332 -10.29 -6.30 -6.89
CA VAL A 332 -10.21 -5.02 -7.61
C VAL A 332 -11.53 -4.31 -7.42
N THR A 333 -11.49 -3.19 -6.72
CA THR A 333 -12.70 -2.42 -6.45
C THR A 333 -13.09 -1.65 -7.71
N SER A 334 -14.38 -1.32 -7.82
CA SER A 334 -14.87 -0.41 -8.87
C SER A 334 -14.14 0.95 -8.82
N ALA A 335 -13.72 1.40 -7.64
CA ALA A 335 -12.96 2.64 -7.46
C ALA A 335 -11.56 2.59 -8.08
N ASP A 336 -10.88 1.44 -8.01
CA ASP A 336 -9.58 1.24 -8.67
C ASP A 336 -9.71 1.36 -10.19
N ILE A 337 -10.77 0.75 -10.76
CA ILE A 337 -11.05 0.79 -12.20
C ILE A 337 -11.45 2.20 -12.65
N GLU A 338 -12.24 2.90 -11.84
CA GLU A 338 -12.55 4.31 -12.06
C GLU A 338 -11.27 5.17 -12.13
N GLU A 339 -10.34 5.02 -11.18
CA GLU A 339 -9.09 5.78 -11.19
C GLU A 339 -8.26 5.47 -12.43
N LEU A 340 -8.20 4.19 -12.83
CA LEU A 340 -7.50 3.74 -14.04
C LEU A 340 -8.10 4.34 -15.32
N PHE A 341 -9.43 4.28 -15.47
CA PHE A 341 -10.13 4.84 -16.63
C PHE A 341 -10.00 6.36 -16.66
N THR A 342 -10.10 7.01 -15.51
CA THR A 342 -9.92 8.46 -15.36
C THR A 342 -8.52 8.88 -15.83
N ASP A 343 -7.47 8.24 -15.32
CA ASP A 343 -6.08 8.54 -15.68
C ASP A 343 -5.82 8.25 -17.17
N HIS A 344 -6.37 7.16 -17.71
CA HIS A 344 -6.25 6.84 -19.14
C HIS A 344 -6.89 7.92 -20.02
N LEU A 345 -8.17 8.26 -19.79
CA LEU A 345 -8.91 9.24 -20.59
C LEU A 345 -8.30 10.65 -20.49
N GLN A 346 -7.80 11.02 -19.30
CA GLN A 346 -7.08 12.28 -19.13
C GLN A 346 -5.81 12.35 -19.99
N ARG A 347 -5.09 11.23 -20.15
CA ARG A 347 -3.85 11.16 -20.94
C ARG A 347 -4.09 11.10 -22.43
N THR A 348 -5.05 10.30 -22.90
CA THR A 348 -5.25 10.04 -24.33
C THR A 348 -6.22 11.01 -24.98
N ARG A 349 -7.17 11.57 -24.21
CA ARG A 349 -8.32 12.31 -24.77
C ARG A 349 -8.81 13.44 -23.85
N ALA A 350 -7.92 14.36 -23.46
CA ALA A 350 -8.27 15.53 -22.64
C ALA A 350 -9.45 16.39 -23.19
N THR A 351 -9.71 16.34 -24.51
CA THR A 351 -10.85 17.00 -25.15
C THR A 351 -12.20 16.32 -24.87
N LEU A 352 -12.24 14.98 -24.76
CA LEU A 352 -13.47 14.25 -24.41
C LEU A 352 -13.96 14.61 -23.00
N MET A 353 -13.01 14.81 -22.06
CA MET A 353 -13.29 15.26 -20.70
C MET A 353 -13.71 16.75 -20.61
N ARG A 354 -13.48 17.56 -21.66
CA ARG A 354 -13.83 18.99 -21.68
C ARG A 354 -15.21 19.26 -22.26
N ASP A 355 -15.61 18.49 -23.27
CA ASP A 355 -16.86 18.70 -24.01
C ASP A 355 -18.04 17.84 -23.47
N GLY A 356 -17.76 16.92 -22.54
CA GLY A 356 -18.75 16.07 -21.87
C GLY A 356 -18.70 16.22 -20.34
N VAL A 357 -19.85 16.05 -19.69
CA VAL A 357 -19.90 15.75 -18.25
C VAL A 357 -19.56 14.27 -18.14
N ILE A 358 -18.35 13.95 -17.68
CA ILE A 358 -17.92 12.58 -17.37
C ILE A 358 -17.85 12.46 -15.86
N THR A 359 -18.81 11.74 -15.30
CA THR A 359 -18.87 11.37 -13.89
C THR A 359 -18.75 9.86 -13.78
N PHE A 360 -17.97 9.42 -12.81
CA PHE A 360 -17.81 8.03 -12.47
C PHE A 360 -18.59 7.75 -11.18
N ASP A 361 -19.33 6.65 -11.16
CA ASP A 361 -20.00 6.14 -9.97
C ASP A 361 -19.66 4.65 -9.82
N SER A 362 -19.10 4.31 -8.67
CA SER A 362 -18.53 3.00 -8.37
C SER A 362 -19.29 2.26 -7.26
N GLU A 363 -20.41 2.80 -6.76
CA GLU A 363 -21.14 2.24 -5.59
C GLU A 363 -21.90 0.93 -5.90
N ALA A 364 -22.04 0.58 -7.17
CA ALA A 364 -22.90 -0.51 -7.64
C ALA A 364 -22.17 -1.79 -8.09
N ASP A 365 -20.93 -2.05 -7.63
CA ASP A 365 -20.07 -3.15 -8.12
C ASP A 365 -19.82 -3.11 -9.65
N THR A 366 -20.07 -1.95 -10.27
CA THR A 366 -19.81 -1.64 -11.68
C THR A 366 -19.29 -0.22 -11.77
N VAL A 367 -18.46 0.06 -12.76
CA VAL A 367 -18.06 1.43 -13.10
C VAL A 367 -19.08 2.00 -14.07
N ILE A 368 -19.79 3.04 -13.61
CA ILE A 368 -20.76 3.78 -14.42
C ILE A 368 -20.08 5.06 -14.89
N LEU A 369 -19.99 5.26 -16.21
CA LEU A 369 -19.59 6.54 -16.79
C LEU A 369 -20.80 7.26 -17.36
N THR A 370 -21.08 8.48 -16.93
CA THR A 370 -22.13 9.30 -17.54
C THR A 370 -21.54 10.17 -18.65
N VAL A 371 -22.24 10.34 -19.78
CA VAL A 371 -21.83 11.23 -20.88
C VAL A 371 -23.03 11.97 -21.48
N SER A 372 -22.79 13.10 -22.16
CA SER A 372 -23.84 14.02 -22.61
C SER A 372 -24.47 13.72 -23.98
N ASN A 373 -23.90 12.80 -24.78
CA ASN A 373 -24.49 12.37 -26.06
C ASN A 373 -23.92 11.04 -26.56
N SER A 374 -24.57 10.47 -27.58
CA SER A 374 -24.24 9.15 -28.14
C SER A 374 -22.90 9.11 -28.90
N GLU A 375 -22.45 10.21 -29.50
CA GLU A 375 -21.15 10.26 -30.18
C GLU A 375 -20.00 10.18 -29.17
N LEU A 376 -20.12 10.91 -28.06
CA LEU A 376 -19.20 10.80 -26.93
C LEU A 376 -19.25 9.41 -26.28
N ALA A 377 -20.45 8.84 -26.11
CA ALA A 377 -20.61 7.50 -25.55
C ALA A 377 -19.84 6.44 -26.35
N GLN A 378 -19.96 6.48 -27.68
CA GLN A 378 -19.23 5.57 -28.56
C GLN A 378 -17.72 5.83 -28.50
N ALA A 379 -17.29 7.10 -28.55
CA ALA A 379 -15.86 7.43 -28.51
C ALA A 379 -15.18 6.98 -27.21
N VAL A 380 -15.85 7.16 -26.06
CA VAL A 380 -15.35 6.67 -24.75
C VAL A 380 -15.33 5.14 -24.72
N THR A 381 -16.40 4.49 -25.22
CA THR A 381 -16.48 3.02 -25.27
C THR A 381 -15.36 2.41 -26.12
N ASP A 382 -15.08 2.97 -27.30
CA ASP A 382 -14.04 2.48 -28.20
C ASP A 382 -12.63 2.63 -27.58
N GLU A 383 -12.38 3.78 -26.94
CA GLU A 383 -11.10 4.07 -26.28
C GLU A 383 -10.85 3.12 -25.10
N LEU A 384 -11.84 2.99 -24.19
CA LEU A 384 -11.73 2.11 -23.04
C LEU A 384 -11.69 0.62 -23.45
N SER A 385 -12.42 0.23 -24.50
CA SER A 385 -12.30 -1.12 -25.07
C SER A 385 -10.88 -1.39 -25.58
N GLY A 386 -10.27 -0.41 -26.25
CA GLY A 386 -8.87 -0.48 -26.67
C GLY A 386 -7.89 -0.56 -25.49
N PHE A 387 -8.16 0.17 -24.42
CA PHE A 387 -7.36 0.13 -23.19
C PHE A 387 -7.44 -1.22 -22.47
N VAL A 388 -8.63 -1.82 -22.37
CA VAL A 388 -8.80 -3.10 -21.67
C VAL A 388 -8.25 -4.26 -22.50
N THR A 389 -8.20 -4.15 -23.84
CA THR A 389 -7.76 -5.24 -24.72
C THR A 389 -6.25 -5.26 -25.02
N ASN A 390 -5.53 -4.16 -24.79
CA ASN A 390 -4.09 -4.01 -25.04
C ASN A 390 -3.30 -3.87 -23.75
#